data_AF-A0AAV9A0V8-F1
#
_entry.id   AF-A0AAV9A0V8-F1
#
_cell.length_a   1.000
_cell.length_b   1.000
_cell.length_c   1.000
_cell.angle_alpha   90.00
_cell.angle_beta   90.00
_cell.angle_gamma   90.00
#
_symmetry.space_group_name_H-M   'P 1'
#
loop_
_entity.id
_entity.type
_entity.pdbx_description
1 polymer ?
#
loop_
_entity_poly.entity_id
_entity_poly.type
_entity_poly.pdbx_seq_one_letter_code
_entity_poly.pdbx_strand_id
1 'polypeptide(L)'
;MLLRHADDPLQEMNLIDAIQRLGLGYHFEEQIDAALKRIHDLSVDDNLYFFALRFRLLRQGGYNVPSDGFKKFKDEDGKKFKDDLSGDARGLLSMYEAAYHAFRGEEILDEAIVFARAHLKLLVNQVNASLARDIELALEKPMRRAMVRIRARQYISVYEIDEQRNDVLLELAKLDYNSLQRLHQRELRDLSVWWKESGLAQKLSFARDRIVECYFWILGTYHEPQYSRGRIIMTKVINLTTLLDDIYDVYGTFEELGPFTDAIQRWGLGTQNELPDYMKTFIIALFDTLSQFEEELKGEGNAYRVDYLREAVCSPFNYLGQFLFLTQFFKNFTTDLEPVLIGLLD
;
A
#
# COMPACT_ATOMS: atom_id res chain seq x y z
N MET A 1 15.56 -23.03 12.56
CA MET A 1 15.04 -22.39 11.33
C MET A 1 13.56 -22.70 11.31
N LEU A 2 12.70 -21.73 11.67
CA LEU A 2 11.28 -21.94 12.03
C LEU A 2 10.45 -22.63 10.94
N LEU A 3 10.87 -22.54 9.68
CA LEU A 3 10.16 -23.07 8.50
C LEU A 3 10.74 -24.40 7.95
N ARG A 4 11.48 -25.20 8.74
CA ARG A 4 11.95 -26.52 8.29
C ARG A 4 10.95 -27.62 8.66
N HIS A 5 10.41 -28.28 7.63
CA HIS A 5 9.62 -29.51 7.69
C HIS A 5 8.53 -29.52 8.77
N ALA A 6 7.48 -28.72 8.58
CA ALA A 6 6.22 -29.14 9.17
C ALA A 6 5.77 -30.41 8.42
N ASP A 7 5.62 -31.53 9.13
CA ASP A 7 5.14 -32.79 8.56
C ASP A 7 3.68 -32.67 8.06
N ASP A 8 3.00 -31.59 8.45
CA ASP A 8 1.64 -31.23 8.07
C ASP A 8 1.61 -29.94 7.22
N PRO A 9 1.20 -30.01 5.93
CA PRO A 9 1.05 -28.85 5.07
C PRO A 9 0.17 -27.73 5.63
N LEU A 10 -0.87 -28.07 6.39
CA LEU A 10 -1.75 -27.06 6.97
C LEU A 10 -1.02 -26.26 8.06
N GLN A 11 -0.17 -26.92 8.85
CA GLN A 11 0.68 -26.24 9.84
C GLN A 11 1.71 -25.34 9.16
N GLU A 12 2.32 -25.78 8.05
CA GLU A 12 3.23 -24.94 7.27
C GLU A 12 2.54 -23.68 6.76
N MET A 13 1.35 -23.82 6.17
CA MET A 13 0.54 -22.68 5.70
C MET A 13 0.13 -21.74 6.83
N ASN A 14 -0.31 -22.28 7.97
CA ASN A 14 -0.69 -21.48 9.13
C ASN A 14 0.50 -20.68 9.68
N LEU A 15 1.69 -21.27 9.68
CA LEU A 15 2.91 -20.59 10.11
C LEU A 15 3.31 -19.47 9.15
N ILE A 16 3.27 -19.72 7.84
CA ILE A 16 3.52 -18.69 6.82
C ILE A 16 2.53 -17.53 6.97
N ASP A 17 1.25 -17.86 7.12
CA ASP A 17 0.18 -16.87 7.28
C ASP A 17 0.39 -16.02 8.54
N ALA A 18 0.74 -16.66 9.67
CA ALA A 18 1.05 -15.95 10.90
C ALA A 18 2.27 -15.03 10.74
N ILE A 19 3.37 -15.51 10.14
CA ILE A 19 4.58 -14.71 9.88
C ILE A 19 4.25 -13.47 9.04
N GLN A 20 3.51 -13.65 7.95
CA GLN A 20 3.13 -12.54 7.07
C GLN A 20 2.20 -11.55 7.78
N ARG A 21 1.16 -12.03 8.47
CA ARG A 21 0.18 -11.17 9.18
C ARG A 21 0.78 -10.45 10.37
N LEU A 22 1.82 -10.99 11.00
CA LEU A 22 2.60 -10.32 12.04
C LEU A 22 3.59 -9.28 11.50
N GLY A 23 3.69 -9.13 10.17
CA GLY A 23 4.61 -8.18 9.53
C GLY A 23 6.06 -8.63 9.53
N LEU A 24 6.32 -9.93 9.71
CA LEU A 24 7.67 -10.51 9.76
C LEU A 24 8.12 -11.12 8.43
N GLY A 25 7.25 -11.11 7.40
CA GLY A 25 7.51 -11.79 6.12
C GLY A 25 8.83 -11.42 5.46
N TYR A 26 9.26 -10.16 5.55
CA TYR A 26 10.49 -9.66 4.94
C TYR A 26 11.78 -10.28 5.52
N HIS A 27 11.73 -10.88 6.71
CA HIS A 27 12.87 -11.63 7.27
C HIS A 27 12.98 -13.05 6.72
N PHE A 28 11.93 -13.55 6.09
CA PHE A 28 11.78 -14.95 5.72
C PHE A 28 11.42 -15.17 4.24
N GLU A 29 11.73 -14.20 3.36
CA GLU A 29 11.32 -14.23 1.94
C GLU A 29 11.73 -15.54 1.26
N GLU A 30 13.02 -15.91 1.33
CA GLU A 30 13.52 -17.14 0.70
C GLU A 30 12.85 -18.41 1.27
N GLN A 31 12.60 -18.46 2.57
CA GLN A 31 12.00 -19.63 3.22
C GLN A 31 10.51 -19.74 2.90
N ILE A 32 9.81 -18.60 2.84
CA ILE A 32 8.41 -18.52 2.42
C ILE A 32 8.30 -18.96 0.96
N ASP A 33 9.14 -18.43 0.07
CA ASP A 33 9.13 -18.79 -1.36
C ASP A 33 9.37 -20.29 -1.57
N ALA A 34 10.36 -20.85 -0.87
CA ALA A 34 10.63 -22.28 -0.91
C ALA A 34 9.45 -23.12 -0.39
N ALA A 35 8.73 -22.65 0.63
CA ALA A 35 7.56 -23.32 1.17
C ALA A 35 6.35 -23.22 0.25
N LEU A 36 6.09 -22.04 -0.32
CA LEU A 36 5.02 -21.83 -1.30
C LEU A 36 5.21 -22.72 -2.53
N LYS A 37 6.46 -22.91 -2.98
CA LYS A 37 6.77 -23.86 -4.06
C LYS A 37 6.35 -25.29 -3.71
N ARG A 38 6.64 -25.76 -2.49
CA ARG A 38 6.18 -27.08 -2.03
C ARG A 38 4.66 -27.16 -1.96
N ILE A 39 4.02 -26.15 -1.38
CA ILE A 39 2.56 -26.06 -1.22
C ILE A 39 1.85 -26.07 -2.58
N HIS A 40 2.45 -25.42 -3.59
CA HIS A 40 1.95 -25.41 -4.96
C HIS A 40 1.86 -26.82 -5.56
N ASP A 41 2.78 -27.71 -5.21
CA ASP A 41 2.86 -29.06 -5.77
C ASP A 41 2.02 -30.09 -4.98
N LEU A 42 1.41 -29.68 -3.84
CA LEU A 42 0.56 -30.54 -3.03
C LEU A 42 -0.80 -30.83 -3.67
N SER A 43 -1.35 -32.01 -3.35
CA SER A 43 -2.75 -32.32 -3.63
C SER A 43 -3.68 -31.38 -2.88
N VAL A 44 -4.77 -31.01 -3.54
CA VAL A 44 -5.74 -30.06 -3.03
C VAL A 44 -6.72 -30.77 -2.11
N ASP A 45 -6.81 -30.35 -0.84
CA ASP A 45 -7.81 -30.81 0.11
C ASP A 45 -9.22 -30.28 -0.25
N ASP A 46 -10.25 -30.99 0.19
CA ASP A 46 -11.66 -30.59 0.05
C ASP A 46 -12.17 -29.78 1.25
N ASN A 47 -11.35 -29.59 2.28
CA ASN A 47 -11.63 -28.66 3.37
C ASN A 47 -11.55 -27.19 2.90
N LEU A 48 -12.58 -26.40 3.19
CA LEU A 48 -12.68 -25.00 2.77
C LEU A 48 -11.53 -24.15 3.31
N TYR A 49 -11.20 -24.30 4.59
CA TYR A 49 -10.11 -23.56 5.22
C TYR A 49 -8.78 -23.83 4.54
N PHE A 50 -8.42 -25.11 4.36
CA PHE A 50 -7.20 -25.50 3.67
C PHE A 50 -7.15 -24.92 2.25
N PHE A 51 -8.22 -25.11 1.48
CA PHE A 51 -8.27 -24.68 0.09
C PHE A 51 -8.11 -23.16 -0.04
N ALA A 52 -8.89 -22.40 0.73
CA ALA A 52 -8.91 -20.94 0.65
C ALA A 52 -7.59 -20.33 1.14
N LEU A 53 -7.02 -20.85 2.22
CA LEU A 53 -5.72 -20.41 2.72
C LEU A 53 -4.62 -20.66 1.68
N ARG A 54 -4.58 -21.88 1.12
CA ARG A 54 -3.63 -22.25 0.06
C ARG A 54 -3.75 -21.33 -1.15
N PHE A 55 -4.97 -21.14 -1.65
CA PHE A 55 -5.25 -20.27 -2.79
C PHE A 55 -4.71 -18.86 -2.55
N ARG A 56 -5.02 -18.27 -1.38
CA ARG A 56 -4.58 -16.94 -1.01
C ARG A 56 -3.07 -16.82 -0.95
N LEU A 57 -2.40 -17.71 -0.20
CA LEU A 57 -0.95 -17.68 -0.02
C LEU A 57 -0.20 -17.83 -1.35
N LEU A 58 -0.65 -18.76 -2.20
CA LEU A 58 -0.05 -18.95 -3.52
C LEU A 58 -0.23 -17.73 -4.43
N ARG A 59 -1.42 -17.12 -4.47
CA ARG A 59 -1.62 -15.88 -5.25
C ARG A 59 -0.84 -14.70 -4.71
N GLN A 60 -0.67 -14.59 -3.38
CA GLN A 60 0.22 -13.58 -2.78
C GLN A 60 1.66 -13.77 -3.22
N GLY A 61 2.12 -15.03 -3.33
CA GLY A 61 3.45 -15.38 -3.85
C GLY A 61 3.57 -15.35 -5.37
N GLY A 62 2.58 -14.85 -6.11
CA GLY A 62 2.64 -14.70 -7.57
C GLY A 62 2.30 -15.96 -8.39
N TYR A 63 1.83 -17.04 -7.77
CA TYR A 63 1.38 -18.23 -8.49
C TYR A 63 0.00 -18.01 -9.12
N ASN A 64 -0.16 -18.44 -10.37
CA ASN A 64 -1.44 -18.38 -11.09
C ASN A 64 -2.33 -19.57 -10.73
N VAL A 65 -2.98 -19.52 -9.56
CA VAL A 65 -3.93 -20.56 -9.12
C VAL A 65 -5.33 -20.26 -9.65
N PRO A 66 -5.99 -21.16 -10.42
CA PRO A 66 -7.34 -20.92 -10.94
C PRO A 66 -8.40 -20.79 -9.84
N SER A 67 -9.27 -19.78 -9.95
CA SER A 67 -10.43 -19.61 -9.04
C SER A 67 -11.51 -20.68 -9.21
N ASP A 68 -11.53 -21.36 -10.36
CA ASP A 68 -12.44 -22.47 -10.67
C ASP A 68 -12.42 -23.60 -9.64
N GLY A 69 -11.33 -23.76 -8.89
CA GLY A 69 -11.28 -24.73 -7.80
C GLY A 69 -12.32 -24.46 -6.70
N PHE A 70 -12.83 -23.22 -6.56
CA PHE A 70 -13.94 -22.91 -5.66
C PHE A 70 -15.28 -23.53 -6.08
N LYS A 71 -15.43 -23.99 -7.34
CA LYS A 71 -16.66 -24.64 -7.83
C LYS A 71 -17.01 -25.89 -7.03
N LYS A 72 -16.02 -26.57 -6.43
CA LYS A 72 -16.26 -27.75 -5.57
C LYS A 72 -17.10 -27.44 -4.32
N PHE A 73 -17.09 -26.17 -3.89
CA PHE A 73 -17.84 -25.66 -2.75
C PHE A 73 -19.22 -25.13 -3.13
N LYS A 74 -19.61 -25.24 -4.41
CA LYS A 74 -20.96 -24.95 -4.87
C LYS A 74 -21.89 -26.16 -4.75
N ASP A 75 -23.20 -25.88 -4.68
CA ASP A 75 -24.28 -26.87 -4.73
C ASP A 75 -24.23 -27.71 -6.02
N GLU A 76 -25.08 -28.75 -6.09
CA GLU A 76 -25.13 -29.68 -7.23
C GLU A 76 -25.43 -28.98 -8.57
N ASP A 77 -26.22 -27.90 -8.52
CA ASP A 77 -26.56 -27.08 -9.69
C ASP A 77 -25.44 -26.10 -10.07
N GLY A 78 -24.39 -25.96 -9.24
CA GLY A 78 -23.28 -25.02 -9.42
C GLY A 78 -23.68 -23.54 -9.31
N LYS A 79 -24.83 -23.24 -8.72
CA LYS A 79 -25.41 -21.88 -8.68
C LYS A 79 -25.05 -21.12 -7.41
N LYS A 80 -24.95 -21.80 -6.27
CA LYS A 80 -24.66 -21.16 -4.97
C LYS A 80 -23.60 -21.93 -4.22
N PHE A 81 -22.90 -21.26 -3.31
CA PHE A 81 -22.08 -21.95 -2.31
C PHE A 81 -22.98 -22.80 -1.40
N LYS A 82 -22.49 -23.97 -1.01
CA LYS A 82 -23.25 -24.93 -0.19
C LYS A 82 -23.58 -24.32 1.18
N ASP A 83 -24.81 -24.50 1.63
CA ASP A 83 -25.29 -23.98 2.92
C ASP A 83 -24.61 -24.68 4.12
N ASP A 84 -24.07 -25.88 3.95
CA ASP A 84 -23.33 -26.60 5.01
C ASP A 84 -22.00 -25.92 5.40
N LEU A 85 -21.46 -25.04 4.55
CA LEU A 85 -20.30 -24.22 4.83
C LEU A 85 -20.60 -23.10 5.83
N SER A 86 -21.88 -22.80 6.07
CA SER A 86 -22.33 -21.68 6.91
C SER A 86 -21.87 -21.75 8.37
N GLY A 87 -21.45 -22.92 8.86
CA GLY A 87 -20.90 -23.10 10.20
C GLY A 87 -19.37 -22.99 10.31
N ASP A 88 -18.63 -23.04 9.19
CA ASP A 88 -17.16 -23.02 9.20
C ASP A 88 -16.62 -21.59 9.21
N ALA A 89 -16.64 -20.94 10.37
CA ALA A 89 -16.18 -19.56 10.51
C ALA A 89 -14.73 -19.34 10.02
N ARG A 90 -13.83 -20.30 10.26
CA ARG A 90 -12.41 -20.18 9.88
C ARG A 90 -12.21 -20.37 8.38
N GLY A 91 -12.92 -21.32 7.77
CA GLY A 91 -12.98 -21.50 6.32
C GLY A 91 -13.60 -20.31 5.60
N LEU A 92 -14.72 -19.78 6.10
CA LEU A 92 -15.38 -18.59 5.56
C LEU A 92 -14.50 -17.34 5.64
N LEU A 93 -13.79 -17.13 6.76
CA LEU A 93 -12.84 -16.02 6.89
C LEU A 93 -11.70 -16.15 5.86
N SER A 94 -11.17 -17.35 5.70
CA SER A 94 -10.09 -17.59 4.74
C SER A 94 -10.56 -17.43 3.29
N MET A 95 -11.78 -17.88 2.98
CA MET A 95 -12.40 -17.66 1.68
C MET A 95 -12.66 -16.18 1.41
N TYR A 96 -13.15 -15.44 2.40
CA TYR A 96 -13.37 -14.00 2.29
C TYR A 96 -12.06 -13.29 1.95
N GLU A 97 -10.97 -13.57 2.68
CA GLU A 97 -9.66 -12.95 2.42
C GLU A 97 -9.05 -13.40 1.09
N ALA A 98 -9.23 -14.68 0.71
CA ALA A 98 -8.76 -15.23 -0.55
C ALA A 98 -9.42 -14.56 -1.77
N ALA A 99 -10.72 -14.28 -1.67
CA ALA A 99 -11.49 -13.73 -2.77
C ALA A 99 -11.10 -12.28 -3.12
N TYR A 100 -10.45 -11.54 -2.23
CA TYR A 100 -9.89 -10.21 -2.56
C TYR A 100 -8.66 -10.25 -3.46
N HIS A 101 -8.19 -11.44 -3.84
CA HIS A 101 -7.11 -11.65 -4.79
C HIS A 101 -7.63 -12.03 -6.19
N ALA A 102 -8.90 -11.73 -6.47
CA ALA A 102 -9.55 -11.96 -7.75
C ALA A 102 -8.91 -11.14 -8.89
N PHE A 103 -8.85 -11.75 -10.06
CA PHE A 103 -8.62 -11.08 -11.34
C PHE A 103 -9.95 -10.81 -12.05
N ARG A 104 -9.92 -9.96 -13.09
CA ARG A 104 -11.09 -9.69 -13.93
C ARG A 104 -11.60 -10.99 -14.56
N GLY A 105 -12.92 -11.22 -14.48
CA GLY A 105 -13.59 -12.40 -15.03
C GLY A 105 -13.74 -13.56 -14.05
N GLU A 106 -13.28 -13.43 -12.81
CA GLU A 106 -13.40 -14.47 -11.78
C GLU A 106 -14.62 -14.25 -10.88
N GLU A 107 -15.82 -14.24 -11.49
CA GLU A 107 -17.10 -13.93 -10.83
C GLU A 107 -17.38 -14.81 -9.59
N ILE A 108 -16.86 -16.05 -9.58
CA ILE A 108 -16.97 -16.95 -8.43
C ILE A 108 -16.38 -16.37 -7.14
N LEU A 109 -15.37 -15.50 -7.24
CA LEU A 109 -14.77 -14.85 -6.09
C LEU A 109 -15.61 -13.66 -5.60
N ASP A 110 -16.28 -12.94 -6.51
CA ASP A 110 -17.26 -11.91 -6.12
C ASP A 110 -18.43 -12.53 -5.35
N GLU A 111 -18.93 -13.68 -5.84
CA GLU A 111 -19.93 -14.48 -5.12
C GLU A 111 -19.40 -14.94 -3.75
N ALA A 112 -18.14 -15.38 -3.67
CA ALA A 112 -17.52 -15.84 -2.42
C ALA A 112 -17.41 -14.72 -1.37
N ILE A 113 -17.11 -13.48 -1.79
CA ILE A 113 -17.09 -12.30 -0.91
C ILE A 113 -18.48 -12.09 -0.31
N VAL A 114 -19.53 -12.10 -1.15
CA VAL A 114 -20.92 -11.87 -0.71
C VAL A 114 -21.35 -12.97 0.27
N PHE A 115 -21.13 -14.23 -0.10
CA PHE A 115 -21.51 -15.38 0.71
C PHE A 115 -20.77 -15.41 2.05
N ALA A 116 -19.43 -15.32 2.05
CA ALA A 116 -18.66 -15.36 3.29
C ALA A 116 -18.98 -14.17 4.20
N ARG A 117 -19.11 -12.96 3.66
CA ARG A 117 -19.45 -11.76 4.45
C ARG A 117 -20.78 -11.92 5.17
N ALA A 118 -21.80 -12.49 4.52
CA ALA A 118 -23.11 -12.67 5.13
C ALA A 118 -23.04 -13.61 6.34
N HIS A 119 -22.35 -14.74 6.20
CA HIS A 119 -22.24 -15.75 7.25
C HIS A 119 -21.30 -15.33 8.39
N LEU A 120 -20.16 -14.69 8.07
CA LEU A 120 -19.23 -14.17 9.07
C LEU A 120 -19.89 -13.19 10.04
N LYS A 121 -20.81 -12.34 9.55
CA LYS A 121 -21.60 -11.43 10.40
C LYS A 121 -22.49 -12.16 11.40
N LEU A 122 -22.97 -13.36 11.07
CA LEU A 122 -23.81 -14.17 11.94
C LEU A 122 -22.96 -14.94 12.97
N LEU A 123 -21.77 -15.39 12.56
CA LEU A 123 -20.87 -16.23 13.36
C LEU A 123 -19.97 -15.46 14.32
N VAL A 124 -19.75 -14.16 14.11
CA VAL A 124 -18.76 -13.36 14.88
C VAL A 124 -18.94 -13.48 16.40
N ASN A 125 -20.18 -13.58 16.89
CA ASN A 125 -20.49 -13.69 18.32
C ASN A 125 -20.56 -15.14 18.83
N GLN A 126 -20.26 -16.13 17.97
CA GLN A 126 -20.38 -17.56 18.26
C GLN A 126 -19.03 -18.29 18.27
N VAL A 127 -17.94 -17.56 17.98
CA VAL A 127 -16.57 -18.09 17.93
C VAL A 127 -15.75 -17.61 19.12
N ASN A 128 -14.55 -18.16 19.29
CA ASN A 128 -13.61 -17.68 20.31
C ASN A 128 -13.20 -16.21 20.06
N ALA A 129 -12.65 -15.57 21.09
CA ALA A 129 -12.35 -14.14 21.06
C ALA A 129 -11.32 -13.73 19.99
N SER A 130 -10.30 -14.55 19.74
CA SER A 130 -9.28 -14.26 18.71
C SER A 130 -9.89 -14.30 17.31
N LEU A 131 -10.67 -15.33 16.99
CA LEU A 131 -11.34 -15.47 15.70
C LEU A 131 -12.42 -14.40 15.51
N ALA A 132 -13.21 -14.08 16.54
CA ALA A 132 -14.18 -12.99 16.48
C ALA A 132 -13.50 -11.67 16.08
N ARG A 133 -12.37 -11.36 16.73
CA ARG A 133 -11.62 -10.14 16.45
C ARG A 133 -11.01 -10.13 15.04
N ASP A 134 -10.52 -11.27 14.57
CA ASP A 134 -10.01 -11.40 13.20
C ASP A 134 -11.11 -11.20 12.14
N ILE A 135 -12.31 -11.76 12.39
CA ILE A 135 -13.49 -11.56 11.56
C ILE A 135 -13.88 -10.08 11.50
N GLU A 136 -13.94 -9.39 12.63
CA GLU A 136 -14.23 -7.95 12.68
C GLU A 136 -13.23 -7.14 11.85
N LEU A 137 -11.94 -7.41 12.01
CA LEU A 137 -10.86 -6.73 11.29
C LEU A 137 -10.95 -6.94 9.77
N ALA A 138 -11.27 -8.16 9.33
CA ALA A 138 -11.44 -8.49 7.92
C ALA A 138 -12.70 -7.84 7.33
N LEU A 139 -13.81 -7.84 8.07
CA LEU A 139 -15.07 -7.22 7.64
C LEU A 139 -14.97 -5.68 7.57
N GLU A 140 -14.18 -5.05 8.46
CA GLU A 140 -13.86 -3.63 8.39
C GLU A 140 -13.04 -3.31 7.13
N LYS A 141 -11.92 -4.03 6.94
CA LYS A 141 -11.08 -3.87 5.75
C LYS A 141 -10.33 -5.17 5.46
N PRO A 142 -10.52 -5.80 4.29
CA PRO A 142 -9.81 -7.03 3.93
C PRO A 142 -8.30 -6.83 3.96
N MET A 143 -7.56 -7.87 4.32
CA MET A 143 -6.10 -7.86 4.43
C MET A 143 -5.43 -7.33 3.15
N ARG A 144 -5.89 -7.77 1.98
CA ARG A 144 -5.33 -7.34 0.68
C ARG A 144 -5.38 -5.83 0.44
N ARG A 145 -6.34 -5.14 1.07
CA ARG A 145 -6.58 -3.69 0.93
C ARG A 145 -6.01 -2.90 2.11
N ALA A 146 -5.51 -3.57 3.14
CA ALA A 146 -4.98 -2.94 4.33
C ALA A 146 -3.49 -2.65 4.19
N MET A 147 -3.02 -1.53 4.77
CA MET A 147 -1.58 -1.28 4.89
C MET A 147 -0.97 -2.31 5.83
N VAL A 148 0.11 -2.96 5.39
CA VAL A 148 0.75 -4.09 6.09
C VAL A 148 1.06 -3.73 7.54
N ARG A 149 1.66 -2.57 7.79
CA ARG A 149 2.03 -2.12 9.15
C ARG A 149 0.84 -1.91 10.08
N ILE A 150 -0.24 -1.32 9.60
CA ILE A 150 -1.46 -1.11 10.39
C ILE A 150 -2.08 -2.47 10.72
N ARG A 151 -2.20 -3.33 9.71
CA ARG A 151 -2.76 -4.67 9.89
C ARG A 151 -1.92 -5.50 10.85
N ALA A 152 -0.59 -5.46 10.73
CA ALA A 152 0.32 -6.15 11.64
C ALA A 152 0.16 -5.67 13.08
N ARG A 153 0.04 -4.36 13.32
CA ARG A 153 -0.20 -3.83 14.68
C ARG A 153 -1.46 -4.38 15.32
N GLN A 154 -2.55 -4.44 14.55
CA GLN A 154 -3.83 -4.96 15.01
C GLN A 154 -3.75 -6.48 15.22
N TYR A 155 -3.11 -7.19 14.29
CA TYR A 155 -2.98 -8.64 14.32
C TYR A 155 -2.09 -9.15 15.46
N ILE A 156 -1.04 -8.42 15.86
CA ILE A 156 -0.26 -8.75 17.06
C ILE A 156 -1.18 -8.90 18.28
N SER A 157 -2.16 -8.02 18.44
CA SER A 157 -3.12 -8.10 19.56
C SER A 157 -4.14 -9.24 19.41
N VAL A 158 -4.49 -9.63 18.17
CA VAL A 158 -5.30 -10.84 17.91
C VAL A 158 -4.51 -12.10 18.25
N TYR A 159 -3.26 -12.17 17.80
CA TYR A 159 -2.38 -13.32 17.99
C TYR A 159 -1.99 -13.51 19.47
N GLU A 160 -1.94 -12.44 20.24
CA GLU A 160 -1.67 -12.48 21.68
C GLU A 160 -2.76 -13.21 22.49
N ILE A 161 -4.03 -13.09 22.08
CA ILE A 161 -5.16 -13.76 22.74
C ILE A 161 -5.51 -15.12 22.11
N ASP A 162 -4.79 -15.52 21.06
CA ASP A 162 -4.96 -16.84 20.45
C ASP A 162 -4.32 -17.92 21.35
N GLU A 163 -5.09 -18.96 21.64
CA GLU A 163 -4.66 -20.12 22.42
C GLU A 163 -3.67 -21.01 21.65
N GLN A 164 -3.69 -20.96 20.32
CA GLN A 164 -2.82 -21.74 19.43
C GLN A 164 -1.54 -20.98 19.02
N ARG A 165 -1.29 -19.81 19.59
CA ARG A 165 -0.16 -18.96 19.21
C ARG A 165 1.19 -19.62 19.48
N ASN A 166 2.19 -19.18 18.73
CA ASN A 166 3.59 -19.45 19.01
C ASN A 166 4.18 -18.26 19.79
N ASP A 167 4.54 -18.46 21.06
CA ASP A 167 5.03 -17.38 21.93
C ASP A 167 6.35 -16.77 21.42
N VAL A 168 7.23 -17.57 20.81
CA VAL A 168 8.49 -17.07 20.22
C VAL A 168 8.20 -16.16 19.04
N LEU A 169 7.22 -16.52 18.20
CA LEU A 169 6.81 -15.69 17.07
C LEU A 169 6.14 -14.39 17.52
N LEU A 170 5.31 -14.43 18.56
CA LEU A 170 4.70 -13.24 19.15
C LEU A 170 5.75 -12.29 19.73
N GLU A 171 6.72 -12.81 20.47
CA GLU A 171 7.81 -12.02 21.04
C GLU A 171 8.63 -11.34 19.93
N LEU A 172 9.01 -12.11 18.90
CA LEU A 172 9.72 -11.57 17.73
C LEU A 172 8.91 -10.46 17.05
N ALA A 173 7.60 -10.65 16.83
CA ALA A 173 6.74 -9.65 16.21
C ALA A 173 6.69 -8.34 17.01
N LYS A 174 6.58 -8.43 18.34
CA LYS A 174 6.56 -7.24 19.22
C LYS A 174 7.90 -6.50 19.20
N LEU A 175 9.01 -7.23 19.30
CA LEU A 175 10.35 -6.64 19.29
C LEU A 175 10.66 -5.97 17.95
N ASP A 176 10.37 -6.67 16.85
CA ASP A 176 10.57 -6.17 15.49
C ASP A 176 9.72 -4.92 15.22
N TYR A 177 8.43 -4.98 15.55
CA TYR A 177 7.51 -3.85 15.41
C TYR A 177 8.04 -2.60 16.13
N ASN A 178 8.51 -2.76 17.37
CA ASN A 178 9.04 -1.66 18.18
C ASN A 178 10.40 -1.16 17.66
N SER A 179 11.24 -2.05 17.15
CA SER A 179 12.53 -1.69 16.54
C SER A 179 12.32 -0.82 15.30
N LEU A 180 11.45 -1.27 14.38
CA LEU A 180 11.07 -0.50 13.20
C LEU A 180 10.40 0.83 13.57
N GLN A 181 9.53 0.85 14.57
CA GLN A 181 8.91 2.10 15.03
C GLN A 181 9.96 3.14 15.47
N ARG A 182 11.05 2.73 16.14
CA ARG A 182 12.14 3.65 16.50
C ARG A 182 12.90 4.17 15.28
N LEU A 183 13.13 3.32 14.29
CA LEU A 183 13.70 3.73 13.01
C LEU A 183 12.79 4.77 12.34
N HIS A 184 11.50 4.49 12.23
CA HIS A 184 10.52 5.37 11.62
C HIS A 184 10.40 6.72 12.34
N GLN A 185 10.46 6.72 13.69
CA GLN A 185 10.49 7.95 14.48
C GLN A 185 11.76 8.78 14.26
N ARG A 186 12.91 8.14 14.00
CA ARG A 186 14.14 8.84 13.63
C ARG A 186 14.00 9.47 12.24
N GLU A 187 13.54 8.70 11.26
CA GLU A 187 13.28 9.21 9.90
C GLU A 187 12.34 10.42 9.94
N LEU A 188 11.22 10.33 10.68
CA LEU A 188 10.27 11.43 10.80
C LEU A 188 10.87 12.66 11.51
N ARG A 189 11.76 12.46 12.49
CA ARG A 189 12.48 13.56 13.14
C ARG A 189 13.37 14.28 12.14
N ASP A 190 14.16 13.54 11.37
CA ASP A 190 15.07 14.10 10.38
C ASP A 190 14.30 14.85 9.28
N LEU A 191 13.17 14.29 8.84
CA LEU A 191 12.24 14.94 7.91
C LEU A 191 11.61 16.22 8.49
N SER A 192 11.26 16.20 9.78
CA SER A 192 10.69 17.39 10.44
C SER A 192 11.72 18.51 10.58
N VAL A 193 12.99 18.18 10.82
CA VAL A 193 14.10 19.13 10.83
C VAL A 193 14.29 19.73 9.44
N TRP A 194 14.42 18.88 8.41
CA TRP A 194 14.52 19.34 7.01
C TRP A 194 13.34 20.24 6.62
N TRP A 195 12.12 19.85 6.97
CA TRP A 195 10.92 20.62 6.65
C TRP A 195 10.95 22.00 7.32
N LYS A 196 11.31 22.05 8.60
CA LYS A 196 11.49 23.31 9.34
C LYS A 196 12.58 24.18 8.75
N GLU A 197 13.74 23.61 8.42
CA GLU A 197 14.90 24.34 7.88
C GLU A 197 14.65 24.90 6.48
N SER A 198 13.80 24.25 5.67
CA SER A 198 13.38 24.78 4.37
C SER A 198 12.67 26.14 4.48
N GLY A 199 12.00 26.39 5.60
CA GLY A 199 11.14 27.57 5.81
C GLY A 199 9.91 27.63 4.91
N LEU A 200 9.63 26.58 4.13
CA LEU A 200 8.55 26.55 3.14
C LEU A 200 7.18 26.68 3.79
N ALA A 201 6.94 26.03 4.93
CA ALA A 201 5.67 26.15 5.66
C ALA A 201 5.29 27.61 5.99
N GLN A 202 6.28 28.45 6.30
CA GLN A 202 6.06 29.86 6.59
C GLN A 202 5.94 30.69 5.31
N LYS A 203 6.83 30.46 4.33
CA LYS A 203 6.88 31.23 3.07
C LYS A 203 5.69 30.93 2.15
N LEU A 204 5.13 29.73 2.24
CA LEU A 204 3.99 29.24 1.46
C LEU A 204 2.82 28.92 2.38
N SER A 205 2.47 29.87 3.27
CA SER A 205 1.44 29.69 4.30
C SER A 205 0.02 29.39 3.79
N PHE A 206 -0.23 29.54 2.49
CA PHE A 206 -1.48 29.12 1.84
C PHE A 206 -1.58 27.59 1.67
N ALA A 207 -0.43 26.90 1.62
CA ALA A 207 -0.36 25.47 1.37
C ALA A 207 -0.54 24.66 2.65
N ARG A 208 -0.96 23.40 2.49
CA ARG A 208 -1.18 22.46 3.58
C ARG A 208 0.16 21.99 4.16
N ASP A 209 0.29 22.03 5.48
CA ASP A 209 1.40 21.37 6.18
C ASP A 209 1.06 19.89 6.41
N ARG A 210 1.77 19.00 5.69
CA ARG A 210 1.44 17.56 5.58
C ARG A 210 2.64 16.63 5.71
N ILE A 211 3.75 17.08 6.29
CA ILE A 211 4.99 16.27 6.32
C ILE A 211 4.79 14.90 7.00
N VAL A 212 3.94 14.82 8.03
CA VAL A 212 3.64 13.59 8.77
C VAL A 212 2.75 12.66 7.93
N GLU A 213 1.73 13.20 7.27
CA GLU A 213 0.82 12.46 6.40
C GLU A 213 1.56 11.93 5.16
N CYS A 214 2.44 12.74 4.55
CA CYS A 214 3.31 12.34 3.45
C CYS A 214 4.20 11.16 3.88
N TYR A 215 4.83 11.26 5.06
CA TYR A 215 5.64 10.16 5.59
C TYR A 215 4.81 8.90 5.82
N PHE A 216 3.60 9.05 6.36
CA PHE A 216 2.69 7.92 6.62
C PHE A 216 2.28 7.20 5.33
N TRP A 217 2.01 7.93 4.24
CA TRP A 217 1.75 7.32 2.93
C TRP A 217 2.95 6.51 2.42
N ILE A 218 4.15 7.07 2.53
CA ILE A 218 5.38 6.41 2.09
C ILE A 218 5.73 5.19 2.94
N LEU A 219 5.46 5.25 4.24
CA LEU A 219 5.56 4.09 5.13
C LEU A 219 4.60 2.96 4.71
N GLY A 220 3.46 3.30 4.11
CA GLY A 220 2.52 2.34 3.53
C GLY A 220 3.06 1.61 2.29
N THR A 221 3.95 2.25 1.53
CA THR A 221 4.56 1.67 0.31
C THR A 221 5.64 0.64 0.66
N TYR A 222 6.55 0.98 1.58
CA TYR A 222 7.60 0.08 2.05
C TYR A 222 8.01 0.46 3.48
N HIS A 223 8.02 -0.51 4.39
CA HIS A 223 8.21 -0.30 5.82
C HIS A 223 9.50 -0.94 6.37
N GLU A 224 10.10 -1.80 5.58
CA GLU A 224 11.26 -2.61 5.87
C GLU A 224 12.50 -1.72 6.05
N PRO A 225 13.48 -2.12 6.87
CA PRO A 225 14.58 -1.25 7.28
C PRO A 225 15.50 -0.85 6.11
N GLN A 226 15.69 -1.73 5.11
CA GLN A 226 16.52 -1.47 3.93
C GLN A 226 16.03 -0.30 3.07
N TYR A 227 14.75 0.06 3.18
CA TYR A 227 14.16 1.16 2.44
C TYR A 227 14.15 2.50 3.19
N SER A 228 14.88 2.60 4.31
CA SER A 228 14.94 3.82 5.13
C SER A 228 15.28 5.08 4.34
N ARG A 229 16.37 5.05 3.55
CA ARG A 229 16.77 6.16 2.69
C ARG A 229 15.70 6.47 1.64
N GLY A 230 15.10 5.43 1.04
CA GLY A 230 14.00 5.55 0.09
C GLY A 230 12.80 6.29 0.69
N ARG A 231 12.42 5.96 1.93
CA ARG A 231 11.31 6.64 2.62
C ARG A 231 11.57 8.12 2.84
N ILE A 232 12.78 8.48 3.24
CA ILE A 232 13.17 9.89 3.45
C ILE A 232 13.08 10.66 2.13
N ILE A 233 13.73 10.16 1.07
CA ILE A 233 13.73 10.78 -0.26
C ILE A 233 12.30 10.94 -0.77
N MET A 234 11.51 9.86 -0.77
CA MET A 234 10.17 9.88 -1.33
C MET A 234 9.21 10.75 -0.50
N THR A 235 9.39 10.84 0.82
CA THR A 235 8.58 11.75 1.65
C THR A 235 8.83 13.21 1.27
N LYS A 236 10.09 13.60 1.07
CA LYS A 236 10.42 14.96 0.60
C LYS A 236 9.79 15.24 -0.77
N VAL A 237 9.85 14.28 -1.69
CA VAL A 237 9.22 14.37 -3.02
C VAL A 237 7.71 14.56 -2.93
N ILE A 238 7.00 13.71 -2.16
CA ILE A 238 5.55 13.83 -2.00
C ILE A 238 5.17 15.16 -1.34
N ASN A 239 5.93 15.60 -0.34
CA ASN A 239 5.66 16.87 0.33
C ASN A 239 5.81 18.05 -0.65
N LEU A 240 6.87 18.07 -1.47
CA LEU A 240 7.04 19.08 -2.52
C LEU A 240 5.94 18.99 -3.60
N THR A 241 5.52 17.79 -3.96
CA THR A 241 4.41 17.58 -4.91
C THR A 241 3.08 18.09 -4.33
N THR A 242 2.87 17.95 -3.02
CA THR A 242 1.68 18.49 -2.33
C THR A 242 1.68 20.02 -2.31
N LEU A 243 2.84 20.66 -2.12
CA LEU A 243 2.96 22.12 -2.24
C LEU A 243 2.72 22.59 -3.67
N LEU A 244 3.18 21.81 -4.65
CA LEU A 244 2.95 22.09 -6.06
C LEU A 244 1.46 22.04 -6.39
N ASP A 245 0.77 20.98 -5.94
CA ASP A 245 -0.68 20.83 -6.03
C ASP A 245 -1.40 22.04 -5.43
N ASP A 246 -1.02 22.50 -4.23
CA ASP A 246 -1.61 23.70 -3.60
C ASP A 246 -1.34 24.99 -4.38
N ILE A 247 -0.21 25.10 -5.09
CA ILE A 247 0.06 26.24 -5.98
C ILE A 247 -0.92 26.23 -7.15
N TYR A 248 -1.20 25.08 -7.79
CA TYR A 248 -2.13 25.01 -8.92
C TYR A 248 -3.60 25.11 -8.50
N ASP A 249 -3.98 24.50 -7.39
CA ASP A 249 -5.38 24.33 -6.99
C ASP A 249 -5.93 25.48 -6.15
N VAL A 250 -5.08 26.11 -5.31
CA VAL A 250 -5.54 27.03 -4.26
C VAL A 250 -5.11 28.46 -4.51
N TYR A 251 -3.88 28.67 -4.99
CA TYR A 251 -3.25 30.00 -4.89
C TYR A 251 -2.87 30.65 -6.23
N GLY A 252 -2.30 29.88 -7.16
CA GLY A 252 -1.78 30.40 -8.42
C GLY A 252 -2.89 30.90 -9.34
N THR A 253 -2.66 32.05 -9.97
CA THR A 253 -3.57 32.57 -11.00
C THR A 253 -3.27 31.95 -12.35
N PHE A 254 -4.26 31.92 -13.24
CA PHE A 254 -4.10 31.34 -14.59
C PHE A 254 -2.92 31.95 -15.35
N GLU A 255 -2.73 33.27 -15.23
CA GLU A 255 -1.64 34.01 -15.86
C GLU A 255 -0.27 33.66 -15.29
N GLU A 256 -0.19 33.26 -14.01
CA GLU A 256 1.06 32.85 -13.36
C GLU A 256 1.42 31.38 -13.63
N LEU A 257 0.41 30.50 -13.70
CA LEU A 257 0.62 29.05 -13.77
C LEU A 257 1.25 28.58 -15.09
N GLY A 258 0.95 29.25 -16.21
CA GLY A 258 1.60 28.95 -17.50
C GLY A 258 3.13 29.16 -17.45
N PRO A 259 3.61 30.39 -17.17
CA PRO A 259 5.03 30.67 -16.98
C PRO A 259 5.70 29.82 -15.89
N PHE A 260 4.96 29.49 -14.82
CA PHE A 260 5.45 28.62 -13.76
C PHE A 260 5.69 27.18 -14.23
N THR A 261 4.76 26.63 -15.03
CA THR A 261 4.89 25.32 -15.67
C THR A 261 6.11 25.29 -16.58
N ASP A 262 6.25 26.31 -17.44
CA ASP A 262 7.39 26.44 -18.35
C ASP A 262 8.72 26.52 -17.59
N ALA A 263 8.75 27.23 -16.45
CA ALA A 263 9.93 27.31 -15.60
C ALA A 263 10.30 25.94 -15.00
N ILE A 264 9.35 25.16 -14.51
CA ILE A 264 9.62 23.82 -13.99
C ILE A 264 10.12 22.88 -15.09
N GLN A 265 9.49 22.90 -16.27
CA GLN A 265 9.88 22.07 -17.41
C GLN A 265 11.27 22.39 -17.95
N ARG A 266 11.64 23.68 -17.99
CA ARG A 266 12.96 24.14 -18.41
C ARG A 266 14.01 24.08 -17.31
N TRP A 267 13.67 23.50 -16.16
CA TRP A 267 14.55 23.42 -15.00
C TRP A 267 15.06 24.81 -14.55
N GLY A 268 14.18 25.80 -14.64
CA GLY A 268 14.42 27.19 -14.26
C GLY A 268 15.37 27.97 -15.17
N LEU A 269 15.74 27.44 -16.33
CA LEU A 269 16.57 28.17 -17.29
C LEU A 269 15.77 29.28 -17.99
N GLY A 270 16.15 30.54 -17.73
CA GLY A 270 15.73 31.71 -18.51
C GLY A 270 14.41 32.38 -18.11
N THR A 271 13.64 31.86 -17.15
CA THR A 271 12.27 32.36 -16.82
C THR A 271 12.05 32.72 -15.34
N GLN A 272 13.00 32.42 -14.45
CA GLN A 272 12.81 32.61 -13.00
C GLN A 272 12.58 34.07 -12.58
N ASN A 273 13.12 35.05 -13.30
CA ASN A 273 13.02 36.46 -12.92
C ASN A 273 11.60 37.03 -13.06
N GLU A 274 10.77 36.43 -13.91
CA GLU A 274 9.43 36.91 -14.26
C GLU A 274 8.33 36.32 -13.36
N LEU A 275 8.65 35.32 -12.55
CA LEU A 275 7.68 34.69 -11.66
C LEU A 275 7.43 35.50 -10.38
N PRO A 276 6.30 35.27 -9.68
CA PRO A 276 6.12 35.70 -8.30
C PRO A 276 7.12 35.06 -7.33
N ASP A 277 7.44 35.75 -6.23
CA ASP A 277 8.47 35.29 -5.29
C ASP A 277 8.13 33.95 -4.59
N TYR A 278 6.85 33.64 -4.39
CA TYR A 278 6.43 32.36 -3.79
C TYR A 278 6.72 31.18 -4.72
N MET A 279 6.49 31.35 -6.04
CA MET A 279 6.81 30.34 -7.06
C MET A 279 8.33 30.14 -7.19
N LYS A 280 9.12 31.23 -7.16
CA LYS A 280 10.59 31.14 -7.11
C LYS A 280 11.05 30.38 -5.89
N THR A 281 10.48 30.70 -4.72
CA THR A 281 10.78 30.01 -3.46
C THR A 281 10.55 28.51 -3.58
N PHE A 282 9.43 28.10 -4.18
CA PHE A 282 9.14 26.69 -4.43
C PHE A 282 10.15 26.04 -5.40
N ILE A 283 10.39 26.66 -6.56
CA ILE A 283 11.31 26.14 -7.59
C ILE A 283 12.72 25.91 -7.03
N ILE A 284 13.24 26.90 -6.28
CA ILE A 284 14.56 26.80 -5.64
C ILE A 284 14.59 25.60 -4.70
N ALA A 285 13.59 25.46 -3.83
CA ALA A 285 13.56 24.35 -2.88
C ALA A 285 13.41 22.98 -3.56
N LEU A 286 12.64 22.90 -4.65
CA LEU A 286 12.52 21.69 -5.46
C LEU A 286 13.88 21.28 -6.06
N PHE A 287 14.57 22.21 -6.73
CA PHE A 287 15.84 21.91 -7.38
C PHE A 287 16.95 21.62 -6.37
N ASP A 288 17.05 22.40 -5.30
CA ASP A 288 18.02 22.16 -4.23
C ASP A 288 17.82 20.76 -3.63
N THR A 289 16.56 20.34 -3.40
CA THR A 289 16.24 19.00 -2.88
C THR A 289 16.64 17.91 -3.87
N LEU A 290 16.36 18.07 -5.16
CA LEU A 290 16.72 17.08 -6.18
C LEU A 290 18.23 17.00 -6.40
N SER A 291 18.95 18.13 -6.33
CA SER A 291 20.42 18.16 -6.36
C SER A 291 21.04 17.49 -5.13
N GLN A 292 20.43 17.61 -3.94
CA GLN A 292 20.88 16.86 -2.76
C GLN A 292 20.78 15.34 -2.99
N PHE A 293 19.69 14.86 -3.58
CA PHE A 293 19.55 13.44 -3.89
C PHE A 293 20.58 12.96 -4.91
N GLU A 294 20.87 13.77 -5.92
CA GLU A 294 21.87 13.44 -6.93
C GLU A 294 23.25 13.24 -6.29
N GLU A 295 23.66 14.17 -5.42
CA GLU A 295 24.94 14.07 -4.71
C GLU A 295 24.96 12.89 -3.72
N GLU A 296 23.87 12.65 -2.99
CA GLU A 296 23.73 11.49 -2.09
C GLU A 296 23.87 10.14 -2.83
N LEU A 297 23.36 10.04 -4.06
CA LEU A 297 23.34 8.81 -4.86
C LEU A 297 24.57 8.65 -5.77
N LYS A 298 25.36 9.71 -5.95
CA LYS A 298 26.52 9.76 -6.84
C LYS A 298 27.59 8.73 -6.49
N GLY A 299 27.88 8.56 -5.19
CA GLY A 299 28.89 7.62 -4.70
C GLY A 299 28.59 6.16 -5.04
N GLU A 300 27.33 5.82 -5.31
CA GLU A 300 26.88 4.47 -5.66
C GLU A 300 26.63 4.29 -7.17
N GLY A 301 26.95 5.29 -7.99
CA GLY A 301 26.65 5.29 -9.42
C GLY A 301 25.15 5.37 -9.73
N ASN A 302 24.32 5.80 -8.78
CA ASN A 302 22.85 5.83 -8.89
C ASN A 302 22.28 7.24 -9.14
N ALA A 303 23.14 8.25 -9.38
CA ALA A 303 22.71 9.63 -9.64
C ALA A 303 21.72 9.75 -10.82
N TYR A 304 21.88 8.94 -11.87
CA TYR A 304 20.99 8.93 -13.05
C TYR A 304 19.52 8.66 -12.69
N ARG A 305 19.23 8.06 -11.53
CA ARG A 305 17.85 7.82 -11.07
C ARG A 305 17.11 9.12 -10.78
N VAL A 306 17.83 10.18 -10.44
CA VAL A 306 17.24 11.51 -10.19
C VAL A 306 16.75 12.14 -11.49
N ASP A 307 17.32 11.80 -12.65
CA ASP A 307 16.81 12.28 -13.93
C ASP A 307 15.40 11.73 -14.23
N TYR A 308 15.15 10.45 -13.93
CA TYR A 308 13.80 9.88 -14.02
C TYR A 308 12.82 10.56 -13.05
N LEU A 309 13.27 10.88 -11.84
CA LEU A 309 12.46 11.62 -10.86
C LEU A 309 12.17 13.04 -11.35
N ARG A 310 13.15 13.70 -11.96
CA ARG A 310 12.99 15.01 -12.61
C ARG A 310 11.94 14.93 -13.71
N GLU A 311 12.05 13.96 -14.61
CA GLU A 311 11.07 13.76 -15.68
C GLU A 311 9.66 13.51 -15.12
N ALA A 312 9.52 12.70 -14.07
CA ALA A 312 8.25 12.46 -13.42
C ALA A 312 7.67 13.75 -12.79
N VAL A 313 8.48 14.50 -12.03
CA VAL A 313 8.04 15.74 -11.36
C VAL A 313 7.88 16.92 -12.33
N CYS A 314 8.46 16.86 -13.53
CA CYS A 314 8.32 17.89 -14.56
C CYS A 314 7.35 17.47 -15.69
N SER A 315 6.76 16.27 -15.61
CA SER A 315 5.93 15.72 -16.68
C SER A 315 4.74 16.63 -16.97
N PRO A 316 4.49 17.00 -18.25
CA PRO A 316 3.31 17.76 -18.64
C PRO A 316 1.99 17.09 -18.25
N PHE A 317 1.95 15.75 -18.14
CA PHE A 317 0.73 15.04 -17.75
C PHE A 317 0.29 15.37 -16.31
N ASN A 318 1.24 15.57 -15.39
CA ASN A 318 0.94 15.90 -14.00
C ASN A 318 0.34 17.30 -13.84
N TYR A 319 0.73 18.28 -14.67
CA TYR A 319 0.39 19.70 -14.45
C TYR A 319 -0.44 20.31 -15.57
N LEU A 320 -0.18 19.96 -16.83
CA LEU A 320 -0.97 20.42 -17.96
C LEU A 320 -2.36 19.75 -17.96
N GLY A 321 -2.45 18.50 -17.47
CA GLY A 321 -3.72 17.81 -17.22
C GLY A 321 -4.55 18.54 -16.15
N GLN A 322 -3.98 18.84 -14.99
CA GLN A 322 -4.61 19.66 -13.94
C GLN A 322 -4.92 21.09 -14.42
N PHE A 323 -3.99 21.76 -15.09
CA PHE A 323 -4.17 23.11 -15.62
C PHE A 323 -5.27 23.18 -16.68
N LEU A 324 -5.29 22.27 -17.67
CA LEU A 324 -6.37 22.19 -18.67
C LEU A 324 -7.69 21.78 -18.02
N PHE A 325 -7.67 20.89 -17.04
CA PHE A 325 -8.83 20.49 -16.24
C PHE A 325 -9.41 21.69 -15.49
N LEU A 326 -8.64 22.37 -14.64
CA LEU A 326 -9.09 23.52 -13.86
C LEU A 326 -9.58 24.66 -14.77
N THR A 327 -8.88 24.92 -15.88
CA THR A 327 -9.16 26.07 -16.75
C THR A 327 -10.33 25.85 -17.71
N GLN A 328 -10.62 24.60 -18.11
CA GLN A 328 -11.86 24.26 -18.83
C GLN A 328 -13.07 24.15 -17.88
N PHE A 329 -12.89 23.67 -16.65
CA PHE A 329 -14.02 23.39 -15.74
C PHE A 329 -14.55 24.62 -14.98
N PHE A 330 -13.71 25.60 -14.61
CA PHE A 330 -14.21 26.82 -13.97
C PHE A 330 -15.01 27.75 -14.91
N LYS A 331 -15.16 27.39 -16.20
CA LYS A 331 -16.05 28.07 -17.16
C LYS A 331 -17.29 27.26 -17.59
N ASN A 332 -17.93 26.54 -16.65
CA ASN A 332 -19.25 25.89 -16.83
C ASN A 332 -19.29 24.76 -17.88
N PHE A 333 -18.20 24.06 -18.15
CA PHE A 333 -18.19 22.92 -19.08
C PHE A 333 -18.18 21.59 -18.31
N THR A 334 -19.16 20.73 -18.53
CA THR A 334 -19.16 19.34 -18.04
C THR A 334 -18.70 18.45 -19.20
N THR A 335 -17.56 17.78 -19.06
CA THR A 335 -17.03 16.87 -20.09
C THR A 335 -17.41 15.42 -19.80
N ASP A 336 -17.33 14.55 -20.81
CA ASP A 336 -17.54 13.12 -20.66
C ASP A 336 -16.43 12.48 -19.80
N LEU A 337 -16.74 11.33 -19.18
CA LEU A 337 -15.83 10.66 -18.23
C LEU A 337 -14.48 10.26 -18.87
N GLU A 338 -14.48 9.93 -20.16
CA GLU A 338 -13.32 9.37 -20.86
C GLU A 338 -12.17 10.39 -21.03
N PRO A 339 -12.39 11.64 -21.50
CA PRO A 339 -11.37 12.69 -21.46
C PRO A 339 -10.81 12.99 -20.06
N VAL A 340 -11.66 12.91 -19.01
CA VAL A 340 -11.21 13.11 -17.62
C VAL A 340 -10.28 11.99 -17.18
N LEU A 341 -10.59 10.74 -17.55
CA LEU A 341 -9.78 9.58 -17.21
C LEU A 341 -8.45 9.55 -17.98
N ILE A 342 -8.44 9.95 -19.26
CA ILE A 342 -7.20 10.05 -20.05
C ILE A 342 -6.23 11.06 -19.42
N GLY A 343 -6.72 12.22 -18.95
CA GLY A 343 -5.88 13.20 -18.26
C GLY A 343 -5.39 12.79 -16.87
N LEU A 344 -5.88 11.68 -16.29
CA LEU A 344 -5.50 11.16 -14.96
C LEU A 344 -4.68 9.86 -15.02
N LEU A 345 -4.65 9.17 -16.18
CA LEU A 345 -4.07 7.82 -16.33
C LEU A 345 -2.83 7.77 -17.21
N ASP A 346 -2.55 8.81 -18.00
CA ASP A 346 -1.29 9.03 -18.73
C ASP A 346 -0.40 10.01 -17.96
#